data_AF-A0A0G0A2H7-F1
#
_entry.id   AF-A0A0G0A2H7-F1
#
_cell.length_a   1.000
_cell.length_b   1.000
_cell.length_c   1.000
_cell.angle_alpha   90.00
_cell.angle_beta   90.00
_cell.angle_gamma   90.00
#
_symmetry.space_group_name_H-M   'P 1'
#
loop_
_entity.id
_entity.type
_entity.pdbx_description
1 polymer ?
#
loop_
_entity_poly.entity_id
_entity_poly.type
_entity_poly.pdbx_seq_one_letter_code
_entity_poly.pdbx_strand_id
1 'polypeptide(L)'
;MKKYILIILSLGIVLRILLSFISYHSDIVPFDFAGKIISQGNITNFYDYLWDLPDNHPYLKVYPKNLFNYPPLPYFFLGGASLLTTWIVDPVIHNNFVLNFSSTLGNPQLNLLLLLMKLPYFFFDIALAFVLMGLFKTEKEKKWAFALAGFKIFPLLFIIPLVLVKTDWRERFKILCTSGITYLVFSFPFILSEGFRRTAMLAGQTTKSFYAQIPISGGESIILFLAVVIFFYVLFFYKKSSIDDLWKRFFVMILIFFIFTHYHPQWFLWTMPFFTIDLIISKFKHWPLFLGVLISFVGLLFSFDPGLTIGLFAPINPLLYNLAPIWQLLGINIDLNTYRSIFQTIFVGFAVYYIYEHK
;
A
#
# COMPACT_ATOMS: atom_id res chain seq x y z
N MET A 1 24.95 21.51 5.48
CA MET A 1 24.04 20.34 5.67
C MET A 1 22.58 20.73 5.92
N LYS A 2 22.23 21.62 6.87
CA LYS A 2 20.82 22.04 7.09
C LYS A 2 20.15 22.60 5.82
N LYS A 3 20.84 23.47 5.08
CA LYS A 3 20.37 24.02 3.79
C LYS A 3 20.08 22.94 2.75
N TYR A 4 20.92 21.89 2.67
CA TYR A 4 20.75 20.81 1.71
C TYR A 4 19.52 19.94 2.02
N ILE A 5 19.31 19.61 3.30
CA ILE A 5 18.12 18.88 3.75
C ILE A 5 16.86 19.70 3.48
N LEU A 6 16.89 21.01 3.78
CA LEU A 6 15.77 21.89 3.49
C LEU A 6 15.45 21.92 1.99
N ILE A 7 16.46 22.00 1.12
CA ILE A 7 16.27 21.95 -0.33
C ILE A 7 15.62 20.63 -0.77
N ILE A 8 16.12 19.48 -0.30
CA ILE A 8 15.55 18.17 -0.65
C ILE A 8 14.10 18.05 -0.18
N LEU A 9 13.80 18.43 1.06
CA LEU A 9 12.45 18.37 1.61
C LEU A 9 11.51 19.29 0.84
N SER A 10 11.95 20.52 0.54
CA SER A 10 11.16 21.45 -0.28
C SER A 10 10.89 20.89 -1.68
N LEU A 11 11.91 20.33 -2.34
CA LEU A 11 11.74 19.70 -3.65
C LEU A 11 10.79 18.49 -3.58
N GLY A 12 10.92 17.65 -2.54
CA GLY A 12 10.04 16.50 -2.32
C GLY A 12 8.58 16.91 -2.08
N ILE A 13 8.35 17.95 -1.27
CA ILE A 13 7.01 18.50 -1.01
C ILE A 13 6.42 19.10 -2.30
N VAL A 14 7.20 19.91 -3.03
CA VAL A 14 6.75 20.51 -4.30
C VAL A 14 6.40 19.43 -5.31
N LEU A 15 7.27 18.43 -5.48
CA LEU A 15 7.02 17.29 -6.35
C LEU A 15 5.76 16.53 -5.93
N ARG A 16 5.56 16.31 -4.63
CA ARG A 16 4.39 15.60 -4.12
C ARG A 16 3.09 16.38 -4.32
N ILE A 17 3.10 17.70 -4.14
CA ILE A 17 1.95 18.57 -4.45
C ILE A 17 1.63 18.50 -5.93
N LEU A 18 2.65 18.67 -6.79
CA LEU A 18 2.49 18.59 -8.24
C LEU A 18 1.92 17.23 -8.67
N LEU A 19 2.52 16.13 -8.22
CA LEU A 19 2.02 14.78 -8.52
C LEU A 19 0.62 14.56 -7.96
N SER A 20 0.30 15.04 -6.75
CA SER A 20 -1.04 14.91 -6.18
C SER A 20 -2.10 15.60 -7.03
N PHE A 21 -1.75 16.75 -7.61
CA PHE A 21 -2.62 17.56 -8.46
C PHE A 21 -2.81 16.98 -9.87
N ILE A 22 -1.79 16.35 -10.46
CA ILE A 22 -1.85 15.91 -11.87
C ILE A 22 -2.10 14.41 -12.07
N SER A 23 -1.91 13.59 -11.03
CA SER A 23 -2.07 12.13 -11.14
C SER A 23 -3.43 11.65 -10.64
N TYR A 24 -3.96 10.58 -11.22
CA TYR A 24 -5.15 9.89 -10.73
C TYR A 24 -4.89 8.40 -10.59
N HIS A 25 -5.41 7.81 -9.51
CA HIS A 25 -5.51 6.38 -9.36
C HIS A 25 -6.91 6.03 -8.86
N SER A 26 -7.51 4.97 -9.41
CA SER A 26 -8.89 4.56 -9.13
C SER A 26 -9.16 4.22 -7.66
N ASP A 27 -8.18 3.70 -6.93
CA ASP A 27 -8.29 3.43 -5.48
C ASP A 27 -8.65 4.64 -4.62
N ILE A 28 -8.51 5.87 -5.13
CA ILE A 28 -8.89 7.05 -4.35
C ILE A 28 -10.42 7.22 -4.27
N VAL A 29 -11.15 6.76 -5.30
CA VAL A 29 -12.60 6.97 -5.42
C VAL A 29 -13.42 6.24 -4.34
N PRO A 30 -13.11 4.98 -3.98
CA PRO A 30 -13.76 4.31 -2.85
C PRO A 30 -13.70 5.10 -1.54
N PHE A 31 -12.62 5.84 -1.28
CA PHE A 31 -12.52 6.65 -0.05
C PHE A 31 -13.44 7.86 -0.10
N ASP A 32 -13.48 8.56 -1.23
CA ASP A 32 -14.43 9.66 -1.45
C ASP A 32 -15.88 9.20 -1.28
N PHE A 33 -16.20 8.09 -1.95
CA PHE A 33 -17.55 7.57 -2.00
C PHE A 33 -18.00 7.03 -0.64
N ALA A 34 -17.09 6.40 0.13
CA ALA A 34 -17.36 6.05 1.52
C ALA A 34 -17.67 7.29 2.36
N GLY A 35 -16.91 8.39 2.19
CA GLY A 35 -17.21 9.66 2.85
C GLY A 35 -18.63 10.14 2.56
N LYS A 36 -19.04 10.13 1.28
CA LYS A 36 -20.40 10.48 0.87
C LYS A 36 -21.48 9.58 1.48
N ILE A 37 -21.28 8.26 1.51
CA ILE A 37 -22.24 7.32 2.10
C ILE A 37 -22.35 7.52 3.61
N ILE A 38 -21.22 7.72 4.29
CA ILE A 38 -21.15 7.95 5.74
C ILE A 38 -21.85 9.27 6.10
N SER A 39 -21.67 10.34 5.32
CA SER A 39 -22.35 11.62 5.56
C SER A 39 -23.87 11.56 5.37
N GLN A 40 -24.36 10.57 4.62
CA GLN A 40 -25.78 10.27 4.47
C GLN A 40 -26.36 9.43 5.63
N GLY A 41 -25.56 9.14 6.66
CA GLY A 41 -26.00 8.43 7.87
C GLY A 41 -25.63 6.95 7.91
N ASN A 42 -24.98 6.40 6.87
CA ASN A 42 -24.60 4.98 6.82
C ASN A 42 -23.28 4.70 7.56
N ILE A 43 -23.19 5.07 8.84
CA ILE A 43 -21.93 5.06 9.61
C ILE A 43 -21.46 3.62 9.88
N THR A 44 -22.34 2.74 10.36
CA THR A 44 -22.00 1.37 10.78
C THR A 44 -22.35 0.30 9.75
N ASN A 45 -22.95 0.69 8.62
CA ASN A 45 -23.43 -0.20 7.57
C ASN A 45 -22.93 0.20 6.16
N PHE A 46 -21.95 1.11 6.01
CA PHE A 46 -21.49 1.51 4.67
C PHE A 46 -20.94 0.34 3.84
N TYR A 47 -20.47 -0.75 4.46
CA TYR A 47 -20.08 -1.96 3.74
C TYR A 47 -21.26 -2.70 3.12
N ASP A 48 -22.44 -2.61 3.72
CA ASP A 48 -23.68 -3.23 3.23
C ASP A 48 -24.40 -2.34 2.22
N TYR A 49 -24.10 -1.03 2.21
CA TYR A 49 -24.76 -0.04 1.35
C TYR A 49 -24.90 -0.49 -0.11
N LEU A 50 -23.82 -0.92 -0.77
CA LEU A 50 -23.88 -1.36 -2.17
C LEU A 50 -24.60 -2.71 -2.35
N TRP A 51 -24.64 -3.55 -1.32
CA TRP A 51 -25.35 -4.83 -1.35
C TRP A 51 -26.86 -4.64 -1.29
N ASP A 52 -27.31 -3.62 -0.58
CA ASP A 52 -28.72 -3.30 -0.37
C ASP A 52 -29.34 -2.50 -1.52
N LEU A 53 -28.52 -2.00 -2.46
CA LEU A 53 -29.01 -1.30 -3.65
C LEU A 53 -29.68 -2.27 -4.64
N PRO A 54 -30.75 -1.83 -5.34
CA PRO A 54 -31.33 -2.61 -6.42
C PRO A 54 -30.32 -2.77 -7.57
N ASP A 55 -30.32 -3.91 -8.25
CA ASP A 55 -29.28 -4.24 -9.24
C ASP A 55 -29.19 -3.25 -10.43
N ASN A 56 -30.24 -2.48 -10.69
CA ASN A 56 -30.26 -1.43 -11.72
C ASN A 56 -29.76 -0.05 -11.23
N HIS A 57 -29.36 0.08 -9.96
CA HIS A 57 -28.92 1.34 -9.37
C HIS A 57 -27.67 1.90 -10.09
N PRO A 58 -27.58 3.22 -10.37
CA PRO A 58 -26.46 3.80 -11.10
C PRO A 58 -25.07 3.46 -10.54
N TYR A 59 -24.90 3.39 -9.22
CA TYR A 59 -23.64 2.99 -8.59
C TYR A 59 -23.20 1.57 -8.97
N LEU A 60 -24.12 0.63 -9.12
CA LEU A 60 -23.80 -0.76 -9.47
C LEU A 60 -23.43 -0.95 -10.94
N LYS A 61 -23.65 0.08 -11.78
CA LYS A 61 -23.15 0.11 -13.16
C LYS A 61 -21.66 0.47 -13.22
N VAL A 62 -21.14 1.13 -12.18
CA VAL A 62 -19.75 1.64 -12.12
C VAL A 62 -18.90 0.79 -11.18
N TYR A 63 -19.48 0.38 -10.04
CA TYR A 63 -18.77 -0.32 -8.99
C TYR A 63 -19.38 -1.67 -8.67
N PRO A 64 -18.55 -2.68 -8.40
CA PRO A 64 -19.05 -3.93 -7.87
C PRO A 64 -19.51 -3.74 -6.41
N LYS A 65 -20.38 -4.64 -5.93
CA LYS A 65 -20.86 -4.62 -4.53
C LYS A 65 -19.72 -4.73 -3.51
N ASN A 66 -18.58 -5.29 -3.89
CA ASN A 66 -17.39 -5.44 -3.05
C ASN A 66 -16.38 -4.28 -3.12
N LEU A 67 -16.82 -3.07 -3.50
CA LEU A 67 -15.96 -1.89 -3.59
C LEU A 67 -15.21 -1.59 -2.28
N PHE A 68 -15.88 -1.70 -1.13
CA PHE A 68 -15.28 -1.42 0.16
C PHE A 68 -14.52 -2.64 0.70
N ASN A 69 -13.23 -2.73 0.41
CA ASN A 69 -12.38 -3.89 0.71
C ASN A 69 -11.21 -3.59 1.66
N TYR A 70 -11.06 -2.35 2.15
CA TYR A 70 -10.13 -2.00 3.22
C TYR A 70 -10.79 -2.17 4.60
N PRO A 71 -10.03 -2.24 5.70
CA PRO A 71 -10.58 -2.07 7.05
C PRO A 71 -11.26 -0.70 7.22
N PRO A 72 -12.09 -0.51 8.27
CA PRO A 72 -12.95 0.68 8.34
C PRO A 72 -12.18 2.00 8.53
N LEU A 73 -11.07 1.96 9.25
CA LEU A 73 -10.30 3.15 9.62
C LEU A 73 -9.86 4.01 8.40
N PRO A 74 -9.28 3.44 7.33
CA PRO A 74 -9.03 4.18 6.08
C PRO A 74 -10.25 4.92 5.51
N TYR A 75 -11.44 4.32 5.53
CA TYR A 75 -12.65 4.95 5.01
C TYR A 75 -13.12 6.10 5.88
N PHE A 76 -13.13 5.93 7.20
CA PHE A 76 -13.46 7.03 8.11
C PHE A 76 -12.49 8.19 8.00
N PHE A 77 -11.19 7.89 7.94
CA PHE A 77 -10.17 8.93 7.91
C PHE A 77 -10.14 9.64 6.55
N LEU A 78 -9.97 8.91 5.45
CA LEU A 78 -9.85 9.50 4.12
C LEU A 78 -11.19 10.01 3.58
N GLY A 79 -12.29 9.30 3.85
CA GLY A 79 -13.63 9.75 3.48
C GLY A 79 -14.06 10.95 4.31
N GLY A 80 -13.80 10.95 5.63
CA GLY A 80 -14.04 12.12 6.48
C GLY A 80 -13.21 13.33 6.05
N ALA A 81 -11.93 13.12 5.74
CA ALA A 81 -11.10 14.19 5.20
C ALA A 81 -11.61 14.70 3.84
N SER A 82 -12.08 13.82 2.95
CA SER A 82 -12.68 14.24 1.67
C SER A 82 -13.86 15.17 1.91
N LEU A 83 -14.79 14.84 2.81
CA LEU A 83 -15.92 15.71 3.16
C LEU A 83 -15.48 17.09 3.64
N LEU A 84 -14.41 17.16 4.43
CA LEU A 84 -13.90 18.40 5.01
C LEU A 84 -13.10 19.25 4.03
N THR A 85 -12.47 18.64 3.02
CA THR A 85 -11.56 19.37 2.13
C THR A 85 -12.16 19.67 0.76
N THR A 86 -13.14 18.89 0.30
CA THR A 86 -13.63 18.94 -1.09
C THR A 86 -14.86 19.83 -1.32
N TRP A 87 -15.38 20.50 -0.29
CA TRP A 87 -16.56 21.38 -0.39
C TRP A 87 -16.40 22.56 -1.37
N ILE A 88 -15.16 22.91 -1.74
CA ILE A 88 -14.85 23.94 -2.75
C ILE A 88 -14.93 23.43 -4.19
N VAL A 89 -15.03 22.12 -4.39
CA VAL A 89 -15.11 21.50 -5.72
C VAL A 89 -16.55 21.57 -6.23
N ASP A 90 -16.72 21.86 -7.52
CA ASP A 90 -18.03 21.85 -8.17
C ASP A 90 -18.78 20.52 -7.90
N PRO A 91 -20.00 20.55 -7.34
CA PRO A 91 -20.77 19.34 -7.02
C PRO A 91 -21.03 18.42 -8.22
N VAL A 92 -21.12 18.96 -9.45
CA VAL A 92 -21.27 18.17 -10.68
C VAL A 92 -19.99 17.38 -10.96
N ILE A 93 -18.83 18.03 -10.81
CA ILE A 93 -17.52 17.36 -10.99
C ILE A 93 -17.32 16.30 -9.91
N HIS A 94 -17.67 16.61 -8.66
CA HIS A 94 -17.58 15.65 -7.56
C HIS A 94 -18.50 14.43 -7.76
N ASN A 95 -19.75 14.64 -8.20
CA ASN A 95 -20.66 13.53 -8.50
C ASN A 95 -20.18 12.70 -9.70
N ASN A 96 -19.70 13.35 -10.76
CA ASN A 96 -19.17 12.68 -11.94
C ASN A 96 -17.84 11.97 -11.64
N PHE A 97 -17.05 12.42 -10.67
CA PHE A 97 -15.85 11.71 -10.25
C PHE A 97 -16.18 10.27 -9.78
N VAL A 98 -17.33 10.10 -9.12
CA VAL A 98 -17.84 8.80 -8.66
C VAL A 98 -18.62 8.06 -9.76
N LEU A 99 -19.44 8.75 -10.56
CA LEU A 99 -20.39 8.09 -11.48
C LEU A 99 -19.94 8.02 -12.94
N ASN A 100 -19.06 8.91 -13.36
CA ASN A 100 -18.65 9.07 -14.75
C ASN A 100 -17.28 9.77 -14.85
N PHE A 101 -16.24 9.12 -14.32
CA PHE A 101 -14.91 9.72 -14.17
C PHE A 101 -14.37 10.32 -15.47
N SER A 102 -14.58 9.66 -16.61
CA SER A 102 -14.12 10.14 -17.92
C SER A 102 -14.66 11.53 -18.29
N SER A 103 -15.88 11.87 -17.85
CA SER A 103 -16.47 13.20 -18.06
C SER A 103 -15.80 14.32 -17.26
N THR A 104 -14.96 13.98 -16.28
CA THR A 104 -14.23 14.95 -15.45
C THR A 104 -12.81 15.23 -15.95
N LEU A 105 -12.31 14.43 -16.90
CA LEU A 105 -10.94 14.55 -17.41
C LEU A 105 -10.71 15.89 -18.11
N GLY A 106 -9.54 16.49 -17.91
CA GLY A 106 -9.19 17.80 -18.47
C GLY A 106 -9.82 18.98 -17.74
N ASN A 107 -10.66 18.75 -16.73
CA ASN A 107 -11.23 19.81 -15.91
C ASN A 107 -10.31 20.17 -14.72
N PRO A 108 -9.89 21.43 -14.54
CA PRO A 108 -9.05 21.84 -13.40
C PRO A 108 -9.65 21.55 -12.02
N GLN A 109 -10.99 21.50 -11.91
CA GLN A 109 -11.69 21.13 -10.67
C GLN A 109 -11.43 19.66 -10.29
N LEU A 110 -11.21 18.77 -11.27
CA LEU A 110 -10.77 17.40 -10.98
C LEU A 110 -9.37 17.41 -10.36
N ASN A 111 -8.43 18.18 -10.91
CA ASN A 111 -7.08 18.28 -10.37
C ASN A 111 -7.06 18.82 -8.93
N LEU A 112 -7.91 19.83 -8.67
CA LEU A 112 -8.14 20.35 -7.33
C LEU A 112 -8.69 19.26 -6.40
N LEU A 113 -9.73 18.53 -6.82
CA LEU A 113 -10.29 17.41 -6.08
C LEU A 113 -9.21 16.38 -5.72
N LEU A 114 -8.40 15.96 -6.70
CA LEU A 114 -7.33 14.99 -6.51
C LEU A 114 -6.26 15.45 -5.53
N LEU A 115 -5.89 16.74 -5.55
CA LEU A 115 -5.00 17.33 -4.57
C LEU A 115 -5.60 17.27 -3.17
N LEU A 116 -6.83 17.77 -3.01
CA LEU A 116 -7.53 17.87 -1.71
C LEU A 116 -7.73 16.51 -1.06
N MET A 117 -8.08 15.49 -1.86
CA MET A 117 -8.21 14.12 -1.40
C MET A 117 -6.89 13.48 -0.99
N LYS A 118 -5.75 13.97 -1.50
CA LYS A 118 -4.42 13.45 -1.17
C LYS A 118 -3.70 14.22 -0.07
N LEU A 119 -4.17 15.42 0.28
CA LEU A 119 -3.63 16.20 1.40
C LEU A 119 -3.52 15.39 2.71
N PRO A 120 -4.48 14.54 3.09
CA PRO A 120 -4.38 13.74 4.31
C PRO A 120 -3.17 12.80 4.34
N TYR A 121 -2.68 12.35 3.17
CA TYR A 121 -1.50 11.50 3.10
C TYR A 121 -0.23 12.24 3.58
N PHE A 122 -0.12 13.55 3.34
CA PHE A 122 1.04 14.34 3.77
C PHE A 122 1.24 14.29 5.30
N PHE A 123 0.14 14.34 6.07
CA PHE A 123 0.21 14.20 7.52
C PHE A 123 0.76 12.82 7.93
N PHE A 124 0.37 11.76 7.23
CA PHE A 124 0.89 10.43 7.50
C PHE A 124 2.36 10.29 7.12
N ASP A 125 2.80 10.85 6.00
CA ASP A 125 4.22 10.78 5.63
C ASP A 125 5.07 11.51 6.66
N ILE A 126 4.63 12.68 7.12
CA ILE A 126 5.32 13.45 8.16
C ILE A 126 5.33 12.68 9.48
N ALA A 127 4.19 12.17 9.93
CA ALA A 127 4.09 11.39 11.16
C ALA A 127 5.00 10.14 11.11
N LEU A 128 4.99 9.43 9.98
CA LEU A 128 5.84 8.27 9.78
C LEU A 128 7.31 8.65 9.69
N ALA A 129 7.65 9.77 9.07
CA ALA A 129 9.00 10.30 9.03
C ALA A 129 9.53 10.54 10.45
N PHE A 130 8.71 11.09 11.36
CA PHE A 130 9.05 11.21 12.78
C PHE A 130 9.21 9.84 13.47
N VAL A 131 8.36 8.86 13.16
CA VAL A 131 8.48 7.50 13.70
C VAL A 131 9.79 6.84 13.23
N LEU A 132 10.11 6.93 11.94
CA LEU A 132 11.34 6.38 11.36
C LEU A 132 12.58 7.08 11.93
N MET A 133 12.54 8.41 12.15
CA MET A 133 13.61 9.11 12.88
C MET A 133 13.88 8.49 14.26
N GLY A 134 12.84 8.03 14.95
CA GLY A 134 12.98 7.39 16.26
C GLY A 134 13.79 6.09 16.23
N LEU A 135 13.96 5.46 15.05
CA LEU A 135 14.68 4.19 14.90
C LEU A 135 16.20 4.36 14.75
N PHE A 136 16.71 5.58 14.55
CA PHE A 136 18.13 5.81 14.30
C PHE A 136 18.83 6.49 15.47
N LYS A 137 20.09 6.11 15.74
CA LYS A 137 20.87 6.67 16.84
C LYS A 137 21.55 7.98 16.47
N THR A 138 22.09 8.08 15.26
CA THR A 138 22.84 9.28 14.86
C THR A 138 21.95 10.31 14.19
N GLU A 139 22.20 11.59 14.50
CA GLU A 139 21.52 12.73 13.89
C GLU A 139 21.59 12.76 12.35
N LYS A 140 22.60 12.11 11.76
CA LYS A 140 22.76 12.00 10.31
C LYS A 140 21.78 10.98 9.72
N GLU A 141 21.62 9.83 10.34
CA GLU A 141 20.73 8.75 9.90
C GLU A 141 19.25 9.11 10.11
N LYS A 142 18.92 9.74 11.25
CA LYS A 142 17.57 10.26 11.52
C LYS A 142 17.09 11.19 10.41
N LYS A 143 17.94 12.11 9.97
CA LYS A 143 17.61 13.11 8.93
C LYS A 143 17.36 12.47 7.56
N TRP A 144 18.03 11.38 7.25
CA TRP A 144 17.77 10.63 6.02
C TRP A 144 16.48 9.80 6.13
N ALA A 145 16.23 9.15 7.27
CA ALA A 145 15.00 8.41 7.51
C ALA A 145 13.74 9.31 7.48
N PHE A 146 13.87 10.55 7.93
CA PHE A 146 12.80 11.57 7.85
C PHE A 146 12.40 11.91 6.41
N ALA A 147 13.33 11.83 5.45
CA ALA A 147 13.03 12.22 4.07
C ALA A 147 12.18 11.18 3.30
N LEU A 148 11.95 9.97 3.83
CA LEU A 148 11.72 8.78 3.00
C LEU A 148 10.57 7.85 3.45
N ALA A 149 9.63 8.35 4.26
CA ALA A 149 8.64 7.50 4.95
C ALA A 149 7.25 7.44 4.26
N GLY A 150 6.76 6.24 3.90
CA GLY A 150 5.35 6.01 3.52
C GLY A 150 4.82 4.56 3.64
N PHE A 151 3.56 4.46 4.12
CA PHE A 151 2.47 3.47 3.83
C PHE A 151 2.18 2.19 4.67
N LYS A 152 0.85 1.95 4.82
CA LYS A 152 -0.09 0.76 4.80
C LYS A 152 -0.02 -0.47 5.75
N ILE A 153 -1.10 -1.28 5.70
CA ILE A 153 -1.68 -2.31 6.62
C ILE A 153 -0.86 -3.61 6.84
N PHE A 154 0.38 -3.68 6.38
CA PHE A 154 1.30 -4.78 6.74
C PHE A 154 1.79 -4.86 8.20
N PRO A 155 1.42 -4.00 9.19
CA PRO A 155 1.92 -4.11 10.56
C PRO A 155 1.68 -5.46 11.23
N LEU A 156 0.71 -6.28 10.78
CA LEU A 156 0.52 -7.62 11.36
C LEU A 156 1.75 -8.52 11.19
N LEU A 157 2.45 -8.44 10.04
CA LEU A 157 3.71 -9.16 9.80
C LEU A 157 4.83 -8.72 10.75
N PHE A 158 4.68 -7.54 11.35
CA PHE A 158 5.70 -6.89 12.16
C PHE A 158 5.43 -7.04 13.66
N ILE A 159 4.23 -7.48 14.05
CA ILE A 159 3.90 -7.70 15.46
C ILE A 159 4.87 -8.71 16.08
N ILE A 160 5.11 -9.85 15.44
CA ILE A 160 5.98 -10.88 16.02
C ILE A 160 7.43 -10.40 16.16
N PRO A 161 8.10 -9.86 15.12
CA PRO A 161 9.44 -9.31 15.32
C PRO A 161 9.48 -8.20 16.40
N LEU A 162 8.45 -7.36 16.52
CA LEU A 162 8.36 -6.33 17.55
C LEU A 162 8.25 -6.92 18.97
N VAL A 163 7.40 -7.93 19.15
CA VAL A 163 7.24 -8.65 20.42
C VAL A 163 8.55 -9.31 20.84
N LEU A 164 9.27 -9.92 19.89
CA LEU A 164 10.53 -10.64 20.15
C LEU A 164 11.72 -9.74 20.50
N VAL A 165 11.60 -8.42 20.39
CA VAL A 165 12.60 -7.47 20.91
C VAL A 165 12.51 -7.32 22.43
N LYS A 166 11.32 -7.55 23.01
CA LYS A 166 11.13 -7.44 24.46
C LYS A 166 11.53 -8.72 25.17
N THR A 167 12.16 -8.59 26.34
CA THR A 167 12.52 -9.72 27.20
C THR A 167 11.39 -10.08 28.16
N ASP A 168 10.68 -9.07 28.66
CA ASP A 168 9.58 -9.23 29.62
C ASP A 168 8.29 -9.71 28.95
N TRP A 169 7.65 -10.74 29.54
CA TRP A 169 6.43 -11.33 29.02
C TRP A 169 5.22 -10.40 29.12
N ARG A 170 5.16 -9.53 30.13
CA ARG A 170 4.07 -8.57 30.27
C ARG A 170 4.15 -7.50 29.17
N GLU A 171 5.34 -7.01 28.82
CA GLU A 171 5.53 -6.13 27.67
C GLU A 171 5.15 -6.81 26.35
N ARG A 172 5.55 -8.07 26.14
CA ARG A 172 5.17 -8.88 24.97
C ARG A 172 3.65 -8.99 24.83
N PHE A 173 2.98 -9.39 25.90
CA PHE A 173 1.53 -9.51 25.95
C PHE A 173 0.85 -8.15 25.70
N LYS A 174 1.37 -7.06 26.30
CA LYS A 174 0.86 -5.71 26.06
C LYS A 174 0.93 -5.32 24.59
N ILE A 175 2.04 -5.60 23.90
CA ILE A 175 2.18 -5.32 22.46
C ILE A 175 1.15 -6.12 21.67
N LEU A 176 1.05 -7.44 21.90
CA LEU A 176 0.08 -8.32 21.24
C LEU A 176 -1.37 -7.84 21.43
N CYS A 177 -1.76 -7.59 22.69
CA CYS A 177 -3.10 -7.11 23.02
C CYS A 177 -3.37 -5.73 22.43
N THR A 178 -2.43 -4.79 22.50
CA THR A 178 -2.62 -3.44 21.96
C THR A 178 -2.84 -3.51 20.45
N SER A 179 -2.02 -4.30 19.72
CA SER A 179 -2.17 -4.46 18.27
C SER A 179 -3.49 -5.15 17.90
N GLY A 180 -3.85 -6.22 18.61
CA GLY A 180 -5.11 -6.94 18.39
C GLY A 180 -6.35 -6.11 18.72
N ILE A 181 -6.37 -5.47 19.89
CA ILE A 181 -7.47 -4.59 20.34
C ILE A 181 -7.63 -3.42 19.36
N THR A 182 -6.54 -2.82 18.88
CA THR A 182 -6.63 -1.73 17.90
C THR A 182 -7.39 -2.18 16.65
N TYR A 183 -7.05 -3.35 16.09
CA TYR A 183 -7.77 -3.89 14.93
C TYR A 183 -9.24 -4.22 15.25
N LEU A 184 -9.49 -4.84 16.40
CA LEU A 184 -10.82 -5.25 16.82
C LEU A 184 -11.73 -4.05 17.08
N VAL A 185 -11.27 -3.00 17.77
CA VAL A 185 -12.05 -1.80 18.09
C VAL A 185 -12.57 -1.13 16.82
N PHE A 186 -11.72 -0.96 15.80
CA PHE A 186 -12.15 -0.32 14.55
C PHE A 186 -13.00 -1.24 13.68
N SER A 187 -12.89 -2.56 13.83
CA SER A 187 -13.67 -3.53 13.05
C SER A 187 -14.97 -3.96 13.73
N PHE A 188 -15.08 -3.80 15.05
CA PHE A 188 -16.19 -4.29 15.86
C PHE A 188 -17.57 -3.78 15.40
N PRO A 189 -17.75 -2.49 15.03
CA PRO A 189 -19.04 -2.02 14.53
C PRO A 189 -19.52 -2.72 13.25
N PHE A 190 -18.61 -3.36 12.51
CA PHE A 190 -18.86 -3.98 11.21
C PHE A 190 -18.79 -5.49 11.22
N ILE A 191 -18.49 -6.13 12.36
CA ILE A 191 -18.31 -7.59 12.41
C ILE A 191 -19.57 -8.36 11.99
N LEU A 192 -20.75 -7.76 12.18
CA LEU A 192 -22.04 -8.31 11.77
C LEU A 192 -22.41 -7.96 10.32
N SER A 193 -21.79 -6.94 9.73
CA SER A 193 -22.00 -6.57 8.33
C SER A 193 -21.61 -7.74 7.42
N GLU A 194 -22.51 -8.09 6.50
CA GLU A 194 -22.26 -9.14 5.52
C GLU A 194 -21.24 -8.66 4.48
N GLY A 195 -21.39 -7.42 4.02
CA GLY A 195 -20.42 -6.76 3.16
C GLY A 195 -19.02 -6.81 3.76
N PHE A 196 -18.84 -6.34 5.00
CA PHE A 196 -17.53 -6.30 5.65
C PHE A 196 -16.85 -7.67 5.72
N ARG A 197 -17.60 -8.72 6.11
CA ARG A 197 -17.08 -10.08 6.19
C ARG A 197 -16.66 -10.64 4.84
N ARG A 198 -17.44 -10.36 3.79
CA ARG A 198 -17.18 -10.83 2.42
C ARG A 198 -16.06 -10.07 1.73
N THR A 199 -15.81 -8.81 2.09
CA THR A 199 -14.97 -7.91 1.28
C THR A 199 -13.68 -7.46 1.97
N ALA A 200 -13.73 -7.09 3.25
CA ALA A 200 -12.60 -6.51 3.96
C ALA A 200 -11.93 -7.51 4.91
N MET A 201 -12.73 -8.30 5.64
CA MET A 201 -12.20 -9.33 6.55
C MET A 201 -11.53 -10.47 5.78
N LEU A 202 -12.15 -10.91 4.68
CA LEU A 202 -11.65 -11.94 3.78
C LEU A 202 -11.34 -11.36 2.39
N ALA A 203 -10.71 -10.19 2.35
CA ALA A 203 -10.35 -9.54 1.10
C ALA A 203 -9.56 -10.51 0.21
N GLY A 204 -9.95 -10.61 -1.07
CA GLY A 204 -9.25 -11.43 -2.05
C GLY A 204 -7.78 -11.03 -2.28
N GLN A 205 -7.32 -9.92 -1.69
CA GLN A 205 -5.91 -9.53 -1.65
C GLN A 205 -5.14 -10.28 -0.55
N THR A 206 -5.76 -10.56 0.60
CA THR A 206 -5.14 -11.30 1.71
C THR A 206 -4.91 -12.77 1.33
N THR A 207 -5.83 -13.37 0.57
CA THR A 207 -5.72 -14.77 0.14
C THR A 207 -4.59 -15.00 -0.87
N LYS A 208 -4.09 -13.95 -1.55
CA LYS A 208 -3.00 -14.06 -2.54
C LYS A 208 -1.68 -14.51 -1.94
N SER A 209 -1.49 -14.30 -0.63
CA SER A 209 -0.33 -14.82 0.09
C SER A 209 -0.40 -16.33 0.27
N PHE A 210 -1.54 -16.97 0.01
CA PHE A 210 -1.73 -18.42 0.10
C PHE A 210 -1.62 -19.14 -1.25
N TYR A 211 -1.42 -18.41 -2.36
CA TYR A 211 -1.41 -19.01 -3.71
C TYR A 211 -0.14 -19.85 -3.98
N ALA A 212 1.01 -19.40 -3.48
CA ALA A 212 2.26 -20.14 -3.63
C ALA A 212 2.25 -21.36 -2.70
N GLN A 213 2.10 -22.54 -3.30
CA GLN A 213 1.94 -23.79 -2.56
C GLN A 213 2.67 -24.97 -3.23
N ILE A 214 3.09 -25.93 -2.41
CA ILE A 214 3.59 -27.24 -2.88
C ILE A 214 2.50 -28.28 -2.57
N PRO A 215 1.88 -28.91 -3.58
CA PRO A 215 0.92 -29.98 -3.33
C PRO A 215 1.62 -31.19 -2.68
N ILE A 216 0.96 -31.82 -1.72
CA ILE A 216 1.41 -33.08 -1.13
C ILE A 216 0.49 -34.20 -1.63
N SER A 217 -0.49 -34.61 -0.82
CA SER A 217 -1.39 -35.74 -1.06
C SER A 217 -2.76 -35.41 -0.46
N GLY A 218 -3.81 -36.10 -0.90
CA GLY A 218 -5.15 -35.96 -0.31
C GLY A 218 -5.82 -34.59 -0.50
N GLY A 219 -5.35 -33.79 -1.47
CA GLY A 219 -5.82 -32.41 -1.66
C GLY A 219 -5.17 -31.37 -0.74
N GLU A 220 -4.15 -31.77 0.03
CA GLU A 220 -3.41 -30.89 0.92
C GLU A 220 -2.22 -30.23 0.22
N SER A 221 -1.82 -29.06 0.73
CA SER A 221 -0.67 -28.32 0.23
C SER A 221 0.10 -27.62 1.36
N ILE A 222 1.41 -27.46 1.17
CA ILE A 222 2.24 -26.59 2.01
C ILE A 222 2.11 -25.17 1.48
N ILE A 223 1.53 -24.28 2.27
CA ILE A 223 1.45 -22.85 1.94
C ILE A 223 2.82 -22.22 2.19
N LEU A 224 3.55 -21.91 1.11
CA LEU A 224 4.97 -21.55 1.18
C LEU A 224 5.22 -20.27 1.96
N PHE A 225 4.37 -19.25 1.77
CA PHE A 225 4.46 -18.02 2.53
C PHE A 225 4.39 -18.28 4.05
N LEU A 226 3.40 -19.06 4.51
CA LEU A 226 3.23 -19.36 5.93
C LEU A 226 4.40 -20.20 6.46
N ALA A 227 4.85 -21.21 5.72
CA ALA A 227 5.98 -22.04 6.10
C ALA A 227 7.25 -21.20 6.32
N VAL A 228 7.56 -20.29 5.39
CA VAL A 228 8.75 -19.43 5.47
C VAL A 228 8.61 -18.36 6.56
N VAL A 229 7.42 -17.77 6.73
CA VAL A 229 7.13 -16.84 7.84
C VAL A 229 7.35 -17.53 9.20
N ILE A 230 6.82 -18.74 9.38
CA ILE A 230 7.02 -19.51 10.62
C ILE A 230 8.50 -19.81 10.84
N PHE A 231 9.23 -20.24 9.81
CA PHE A 231 10.67 -20.48 9.89
C PHE A 231 11.43 -19.23 10.38
N PHE A 232 11.16 -18.05 9.81
CA PHE A 232 11.81 -16.81 10.23
C PHE A 232 11.38 -16.36 11.62
N TYR A 233 10.13 -16.58 12.04
CA TYR A 233 9.71 -16.31 13.42
C TYR A 233 10.43 -17.21 14.43
N VAL A 234 10.61 -18.49 14.12
CA VAL A 234 11.41 -19.40 14.94
C VAL A 234 12.88 -18.94 14.97
N LEU A 235 13.46 -18.59 13.82
CA LEU A 235 14.82 -18.04 13.74
C LEU A 235 14.98 -16.78 14.61
N PHE A 236 14.01 -15.87 14.54
CA PHE A 236 13.96 -14.62 15.31
C PHE A 236 13.78 -14.85 16.81
N PHE A 237 13.13 -15.94 17.21
CA PHE A 237 12.99 -16.33 18.61
C PHE A 237 14.33 -16.81 19.18
N TYR A 238 15.08 -17.60 18.42
CA TYR A 238 16.38 -18.14 18.87
C TYR A 238 17.56 -17.17 18.73
N LYS A 239 17.50 -16.22 17.77
CA LYS A 239 18.50 -15.15 17.66
C LYS A 239 18.10 -13.97 18.52
N LYS A 240 18.94 -13.61 19.51
CA LYS A 240 18.72 -12.43 20.36
C LYS A 240 18.54 -11.18 19.50
N SER A 241 17.42 -10.49 19.67
CA SER A 241 17.06 -9.27 18.93
C SER A 241 17.43 -8.05 19.75
N SER A 242 18.03 -7.06 19.10
CA SER A 242 18.08 -5.70 19.64
C SER A 242 17.04 -4.82 18.94
N ILE A 243 16.72 -3.66 19.52
CA ILE A 243 15.89 -2.64 18.86
C ILE A 243 16.55 -2.19 17.54
N ASP A 244 17.88 -2.15 17.50
CA ASP A 244 18.64 -1.73 16.31
C ASP A 244 18.49 -2.72 15.13
N ASP A 245 18.18 -3.98 15.42
CA ASP A 245 17.98 -5.02 14.39
C ASP A 245 16.51 -5.15 13.95
N LEU A 246 15.59 -4.41 14.57
CA LEU A 246 14.16 -4.55 14.31
C LEU A 246 13.80 -4.24 12.85
N TRP A 247 14.40 -3.19 12.28
CA TRP A 247 14.16 -2.82 10.89
C TRP A 247 14.61 -3.92 9.91
N LYS A 248 15.71 -4.63 10.21
CA LYS A 248 16.20 -5.76 9.39
C LYS A 248 15.18 -6.89 9.38
N ARG A 249 14.60 -7.20 10.54
CA ARG A 249 13.57 -8.24 10.65
C ARG A 249 12.30 -7.86 9.92
N PHE A 250 11.85 -6.61 10.04
CA PHE A 250 10.73 -6.10 9.24
C PHE A 250 11.03 -6.16 7.74
N PHE A 251 12.25 -5.82 7.35
CA PHE A 251 12.70 -5.87 5.97
C PHE A 251 12.69 -7.32 5.42
N VAL A 252 13.21 -8.27 6.20
CA VAL A 252 13.14 -9.70 5.86
C VAL A 252 11.67 -10.15 5.72
N MET A 253 10.79 -9.80 6.67
CA MET A 253 9.38 -10.20 6.61
C MET A 253 8.66 -9.62 5.41
N ILE A 254 8.91 -8.36 5.05
CA ILE A 254 8.26 -7.74 3.90
C ILE A 254 8.79 -8.34 2.59
N LEU A 255 10.09 -8.67 2.49
CA LEU A 255 10.64 -9.37 1.33
C LEU A 255 10.04 -10.76 1.17
N ILE A 256 9.89 -11.54 2.26
CA ILE A 256 9.22 -12.85 2.24
C ILE A 256 7.79 -12.71 1.72
N PHE A 257 7.06 -11.68 2.18
CA PHE A 257 5.73 -11.38 1.66
C PHE A 257 5.75 -11.16 0.15
N PHE A 258 6.64 -10.32 -0.38
CA PHE A 258 6.73 -10.04 -1.82
C PHE A 258 7.24 -11.23 -2.66
N ILE A 259 8.05 -12.13 -2.09
CA ILE A 259 8.53 -13.33 -2.77
C ILE A 259 7.37 -14.30 -3.06
N PHE A 260 6.49 -14.52 -2.07
CA PHE A 260 5.46 -15.58 -2.13
C PHE A 260 4.03 -15.09 -2.38
N THR A 261 3.80 -13.78 -2.40
CA THR A 261 2.46 -13.21 -2.64
C THR A 261 2.33 -12.75 -4.08
N HIS A 262 1.19 -13.04 -4.71
CA HIS A 262 0.83 -12.37 -5.96
C HIS A 262 0.44 -10.90 -5.66
N TYR A 263 1.41 -10.00 -5.70
CA TYR A 263 1.21 -8.63 -5.23
C TYR A 263 0.81 -7.65 -6.35
N HIS A 264 0.09 -6.60 -5.95
CA HIS A 264 -0.14 -5.44 -6.82
C HIS A 264 1.10 -4.52 -6.80
N PRO A 265 1.54 -3.92 -7.93
CA PRO A 265 2.78 -3.14 -7.97
C PRO A 265 2.85 -2.02 -6.94
N GLN A 266 1.71 -1.39 -6.62
CA GLN A 266 1.66 -0.35 -5.59
C GLN A 266 2.13 -0.80 -4.21
N TRP A 267 2.00 -2.10 -3.90
CA TRP A 267 2.45 -2.63 -2.63
C TRP A 267 3.97 -2.58 -2.53
N PHE A 268 4.69 -2.59 -3.65
CA PHE A 268 6.15 -2.46 -3.65
C PHE A 268 6.63 -1.21 -2.89
N LEU A 269 5.84 -0.13 -2.87
CA LEU A 269 6.13 1.07 -2.08
C LEU A 269 6.31 0.78 -0.58
N TRP A 270 5.75 -0.29 -0.05
CA TRP A 270 5.90 -0.73 1.34
C TRP A 270 7.34 -1.16 1.67
N THR A 271 8.13 -1.54 0.65
CA THR A 271 9.54 -1.93 0.82
C THR A 271 10.50 -0.74 0.78
N MET A 272 10.07 0.41 0.21
CA MET A 272 10.93 1.56 -0.04
C MET A 272 11.60 2.15 1.20
N PRO A 273 10.92 2.28 2.36
CA PRO A 273 11.58 2.71 3.58
C PRO A 273 12.75 1.81 3.96
N PHE A 274 12.61 0.48 3.80
CA PHE A 274 13.66 -0.47 4.18
C PHE A 274 14.84 -0.47 3.22
N PHE A 275 14.61 -0.42 1.91
CA PHE A 275 15.69 -0.25 0.93
C PHE A 275 16.47 1.04 1.18
N THR A 276 15.75 2.10 1.52
CA THR A 276 16.37 3.38 1.85
C THR A 276 17.27 3.26 3.07
N ILE A 277 16.75 2.69 4.17
CA ILE A 277 17.49 2.48 5.42
C ILE A 277 18.75 1.65 5.15
N ASP A 278 18.60 0.57 4.39
CA ASP A 278 19.73 -0.28 3.98
C ASP A 278 20.78 0.50 3.17
N LEU A 279 20.38 1.28 2.17
CA LEU A 279 21.32 2.10 1.38
C LEU A 279 22.07 3.10 2.27
N ILE A 280 21.40 3.71 3.25
CA ILE A 280 22.06 4.67 4.16
C ILE A 280 23.07 3.95 5.06
N ILE A 281 22.64 2.87 5.72
CA ILE A 281 23.47 2.12 6.68
C ILE A 281 24.66 1.47 5.95
N SER A 282 24.44 0.89 4.77
CA SER A 282 25.47 0.27 3.94
C SER A 282 26.39 1.30 3.26
N LYS A 283 26.15 2.61 3.45
CA LYS A 283 26.86 3.70 2.75
C LYS A 283 26.80 3.53 1.23
N PHE A 284 25.62 3.18 0.74
CA PHE A 284 25.28 2.92 -0.66
C PHE A 284 25.99 1.71 -1.27
N LYS A 285 26.66 0.83 -0.50
CA LYS A 285 27.28 -0.38 -1.07
C LYS A 285 26.26 -1.31 -1.74
N HIS A 286 25.02 -1.33 -1.26
CA HIS A 286 23.94 -2.16 -1.81
C HIS A 286 23.19 -1.51 -2.99
N TRP A 287 23.69 -0.39 -3.56
CA TRP A 287 23.04 0.26 -4.71
C TRP A 287 22.81 -0.67 -5.92
N PRO A 288 23.70 -1.64 -6.26
CA PRO A 288 23.45 -2.53 -7.40
C PRO A 288 22.29 -3.48 -7.14
N LEU A 289 22.15 -3.95 -5.90
CA LEU A 289 21.04 -4.81 -5.48
C LEU A 289 19.72 -4.04 -5.57
N PHE A 290 19.69 -2.83 -5.02
CA PHE A 290 18.53 -1.95 -5.11
C PHE A 290 18.16 -1.63 -6.56
N LEU A 291 19.13 -1.36 -7.43
CA LEU A 291 18.88 -1.15 -8.86
C LEU A 291 18.26 -2.39 -9.52
N GLY A 292 18.73 -3.59 -9.18
CA GLY A 292 18.15 -4.84 -9.65
C GLY A 292 16.68 -5.01 -9.24
N VAL A 293 16.37 -4.72 -7.98
CA VAL A 293 14.98 -4.69 -7.49
C VAL A 293 14.16 -3.61 -8.22
N LEU A 294 14.70 -2.40 -8.41
CA LEU A 294 14.00 -1.31 -9.08
C LEU A 294 13.68 -1.64 -10.54
N ILE A 295 14.63 -2.23 -11.28
CA ILE A 295 14.42 -2.71 -12.66
C ILE A 295 13.30 -3.75 -12.68
N SER A 296 13.30 -4.69 -11.72
CA SER A 296 12.23 -5.69 -11.62
C SER A 296 10.86 -5.08 -11.37
N PHE A 297 10.78 -4.08 -10.50
CA PHE A 297 9.55 -3.35 -10.21
C PHE A 297 9.04 -2.57 -11.43
N VAL A 298 9.92 -1.82 -12.11
CA VAL A 298 9.56 -1.06 -13.31
C VAL A 298 9.11 -2.00 -14.43
N GLY A 299 9.81 -3.11 -14.64
CA GLY A 299 9.38 -4.16 -15.57
C GLY A 299 7.98 -4.66 -15.23
N LEU A 300 7.76 -5.09 -13.98
CA LEU A 300 6.44 -5.53 -13.54
C LEU A 300 5.35 -4.47 -13.75
N LEU A 301 5.63 -3.19 -13.51
CA LEU A 301 4.67 -2.09 -13.67
C LEU A 301 4.08 -2.04 -15.08
N PHE A 302 4.91 -2.26 -16.11
CA PHE A 302 4.49 -2.38 -17.52
C PHE A 302 3.87 -3.74 -17.85
N SER A 303 3.38 -4.49 -16.88
CA SER A 303 2.50 -5.64 -17.14
C SER A 303 1.08 -5.43 -16.60
N PHE A 304 0.82 -4.29 -15.96
CA PHE A 304 -0.47 -3.95 -15.37
C PHE A 304 -1.20 -2.89 -16.20
N ASP A 305 -2.41 -2.54 -15.75
CA ASP A 305 -3.25 -1.49 -16.33
C ASP A 305 -2.45 -0.18 -16.56
N PRO A 306 -2.60 0.47 -17.74
CA PRO A 306 -2.15 1.84 -18.00
C PRO A 306 -2.40 2.83 -16.87
N GLY A 307 -3.47 2.65 -16.08
CA GLY A 307 -3.77 3.42 -14.87
C GLY A 307 -2.66 3.42 -13.80
N LEU A 308 -1.65 2.55 -13.89
CA LEU A 308 -0.45 2.55 -13.03
C LEU A 308 0.79 3.15 -13.69
N THR A 309 0.70 3.53 -14.97
CA THR A 309 1.81 4.09 -15.75
C THR A 309 1.40 5.43 -16.36
N ILE A 310 1.08 5.45 -17.64
CA ILE A 310 0.75 6.66 -18.41
C ILE A 310 -0.66 7.17 -18.10
N GLY A 311 -1.60 6.27 -17.81
CA GLY A 311 -2.99 6.60 -17.47
C GLY A 311 -3.12 7.36 -16.15
N LEU A 312 -2.09 7.31 -15.28
CA LEU A 312 -2.00 8.16 -14.10
C LEU A 312 -2.16 9.65 -14.46
N PHE A 313 -1.69 10.06 -15.64
CA PHE A 313 -1.72 11.46 -16.08
C PHE A 313 -2.96 11.81 -16.92
N ALA A 314 -3.98 10.94 -16.95
CA ALA A 314 -5.25 11.21 -17.60
C ALA A 314 -5.94 12.53 -17.17
N PRO A 315 -5.85 13.01 -15.91
CA PRO A 315 -6.46 14.28 -15.51
C PRO A 315 -5.96 15.47 -16.31
N ILE A 316 -4.67 15.49 -16.67
CA ILE A 316 -4.05 16.57 -17.46
C ILE A 316 -4.10 16.30 -18.97
N ASN A 317 -4.17 15.03 -19.38
CA ASN A 317 -4.30 14.64 -20.78
C ASN A 317 -5.33 13.50 -20.92
N PRO A 318 -6.60 13.84 -21.23
CA PRO A 318 -7.68 12.85 -21.31
C PRO A 318 -7.43 11.70 -22.29
N LEU A 319 -6.60 11.90 -23.32
CA LEU A 319 -6.25 10.87 -24.30
C LEU A 319 -5.50 9.68 -23.68
N LEU A 320 -4.89 9.87 -22.51
CA LEU A 320 -4.15 8.81 -21.81
C LEU A 320 -5.06 7.83 -21.06
N TYR A 321 -6.33 8.16 -20.81
CA TYR A 321 -7.21 7.34 -19.97
C TYR A 321 -7.53 5.97 -20.56
N ASN A 322 -7.82 5.92 -21.86
CA ASN A 322 -8.16 4.69 -22.57
C ASN A 322 -7.00 4.22 -23.47
N LEU A 323 -5.78 4.72 -23.24
CA LEU A 323 -4.66 4.35 -24.08
C LEU A 323 -4.33 2.88 -23.86
N ALA A 324 -4.09 2.16 -24.96
CA ALA A 324 -3.62 0.80 -24.88
C ALA A 324 -2.29 0.73 -24.10
N PRO A 325 -2.02 -0.38 -23.40
CA PRO A 325 -0.74 -0.56 -22.74
C PRO A 325 0.45 -0.45 -23.71
N ILE A 326 1.59 0.02 -23.21
CA ILE A 326 2.74 0.41 -24.07
C ILE A 326 3.22 -0.71 -25.00
N TRP A 327 3.15 -1.98 -24.58
CA TRP A 327 3.56 -3.11 -25.43
C TRP A 327 2.63 -3.30 -26.63
N GLN A 328 1.33 -3.04 -26.48
CA GLN A 328 0.38 -3.07 -27.60
C GLN A 328 0.66 -1.93 -28.58
N LEU A 329 0.96 -0.73 -28.07
CA LEU A 329 1.32 0.43 -28.91
C LEU A 329 2.61 0.18 -29.72
N LEU A 330 3.54 -0.59 -29.16
CA LEU A 330 4.79 -0.98 -29.81
C LEU A 330 4.64 -2.21 -30.72
N GLY A 331 3.44 -2.80 -30.83
CA GLY A 331 3.22 -4.03 -31.60
C GLY A 331 3.93 -5.26 -31.03
N ILE A 332 4.30 -5.23 -29.74
CA ILE A 332 5.00 -6.32 -29.07
C ILE A 332 3.96 -7.31 -28.52
N ASN A 333 3.92 -8.51 -29.09
CA ASN A 333 3.12 -9.61 -28.58
C ASN A 333 3.91 -10.39 -27.53
N ILE A 334 3.76 -10.02 -26.25
CA ILE A 334 4.42 -10.68 -25.13
C ILE A 334 3.41 -11.51 -24.35
N ASP A 335 3.77 -12.74 -23.97
CA ASP A 335 3.02 -13.45 -22.95
C ASP A 335 3.23 -12.76 -21.59
N LEU A 336 2.18 -12.08 -21.12
CA LEU A 336 2.21 -11.30 -19.88
C LEU A 336 2.55 -12.18 -18.67
N ASN A 337 2.19 -13.47 -18.68
CA ASN A 337 2.50 -14.37 -17.57
C ASN A 337 3.99 -14.70 -17.53
N THR A 338 4.58 -15.04 -18.68
CA THR A 338 6.03 -15.24 -18.80
C THR A 338 6.79 -13.95 -18.44
N TYR A 339 6.36 -12.81 -18.97
CA TYR A 339 6.97 -11.50 -18.68
C TYR A 339 6.97 -11.20 -17.17
N ARG A 340 5.81 -11.34 -16.51
CA ARG A 340 5.69 -11.18 -15.06
C ARG A 340 6.57 -12.17 -14.30
N SER A 341 6.62 -13.42 -14.74
CA SER A 341 7.42 -14.47 -14.09
C SER A 341 8.92 -14.18 -14.18
N ILE A 342 9.40 -13.65 -15.31
CA ILE A 342 10.80 -13.23 -15.48
C ILE A 342 11.14 -12.13 -14.48
N PHE A 343 10.37 -11.03 -14.44
CA PHE A 343 10.68 -9.93 -13.55
C PHE A 343 10.46 -10.28 -12.07
N GLN A 344 9.48 -11.10 -11.75
CA GLN A 344 9.31 -11.65 -10.40
C GLN A 344 10.51 -12.51 -10.00
N THR A 345 11.04 -13.34 -10.90
CA THR A 345 12.22 -14.17 -10.64
C THR A 345 13.46 -13.32 -10.38
N ILE A 346 13.64 -12.25 -11.16
CA ILE A 346 14.71 -11.26 -10.94
C ILE A 346 14.56 -10.62 -9.56
N PHE A 347 13.35 -10.16 -9.21
CA PHE A 347 13.06 -9.61 -7.89
C PHE A 347 13.44 -10.60 -6.77
N VAL A 348 12.99 -11.86 -6.88
CA VAL A 348 13.27 -12.91 -5.90
C VAL A 348 14.76 -13.14 -5.73
N GLY A 349 15.54 -13.16 -6.81
CA GLY A 349 17.00 -13.31 -6.74
C GLY A 349 17.67 -12.24 -5.87
N PHE A 350 17.34 -10.96 -6.08
CA PHE A 350 17.85 -9.87 -5.27
C PHE A 350 17.28 -9.87 -3.84
N ALA A 351 15.98 -10.15 -3.68
CA ALA A 351 15.31 -10.20 -2.38
C ALA A 351 15.89 -11.30 -1.47
N VAL A 352 16.19 -12.48 -2.01
CA VAL A 352 16.82 -13.58 -1.27
C VAL A 352 18.24 -13.19 -0.81
N TYR A 353 18.99 -12.45 -1.63
CA TYR A 353 20.29 -11.92 -1.20
C TYR A 353 20.14 -10.93 -0.04
N TYR A 354 19.19 -9.99 -0.12
CA TYR A 354 18.89 -9.09 1.00
C TYR A 354 18.51 -9.84 2.28
N ILE A 355 17.71 -10.91 2.17
CA ILE A 355 17.38 -11.78 3.30
C ILE A 355 18.64 -12.44 3.87
N TYR A 356 19.54 -12.95 3.01
CA TYR A 356 20.80 -13.55 3.43
C TYR A 356 21.68 -12.57 4.24
N GLU A 357 21.78 -11.31 3.80
CA GLU A 357 22.56 -10.26 4.47
C GLU A 357 21.95 -9.78 5.79
N HIS A 358 20.63 -9.91 5.96
CA HIS A 358 19.89 -9.30 7.09
C HIS A 358 19.23 -10.29 8.07
N LYS A 359 19.39 -11.61 7.89
CA LYS A 359 18.74 -12.68 8.70
C LYS A 359 19.31 -12.93 10.10
#